data_AF-A0A7S7PTF7-F1
#
_entry.id   AF-A0A7S7PTF7-F1
#
_cell.length_a   1.000
_cell.length_b   1.000
_cell.length_c   1.000
_cell.angle_alpha   90.00
_cell.angle_beta   90.00
_cell.angle_gamma   90.00
#
_symmetry.space_group_name_H-M   'P 1'
#
loop_
_entity.id
_entity.type
_entity.pdbx_description
1 polymer ?
#
loop_
_entity_poly.entity_id
_entity_poly.type
_entity_poly.pdbx_seq_one_letter_code
_entity_poly.pdbx_strand_id
1 'polypeptide(L)'
;MTTPLRNRITRLIAAFATVFAIALPSATLGADTQFDKMRAKIAAFVADKMEKLGGSRIVYKVDTDGLRAAAVTDLRDDVYKTLREGRIAFSGLAIRDGGVDVKIADAKGREQLTRKLGSAAEGLPAHAFTVTDGGDGLIRLAPTDAASAERLRDLVEDSVAMIEQRLKDAGVKLASVQVDGPDRIRIFLPGVMEAEHVTAIFARKVKVGFRLIDLSMSAEQAQSGAPPAGTEVLLGFKDRLPYLVARDSALEGDDISYAGPGFTSDTKEPIASFRFNGRGTRRFAHITAENVGKPFAIVLDDKVISAPVIREPITGGSGQIAGNFTLEEANSVAMLLRAGSLPGRLGLVEQQVVQPATKP
;
A
#
# COMPACT_ATOMS: atom_id res chain seq x y z
N MET A 1 1.79 54.99 -47.50
CA MET A 1 2.18 56.33 -47.99
C MET A 1 2.03 57.26 -46.80
N THR A 2 3.01 57.97 -46.26
CA THR A 2 4.41 58.29 -46.58
C THR A 2 4.94 58.92 -45.27
N THR A 3 6.14 58.53 -44.84
CA THR A 3 7.22 59.32 -44.18
C THR A 3 6.92 60.78 -43.74
N PRO A 4 7.62 61.42 -42.75
CA PRO A 4 9.02 61.15 -42.35
C PRO A 4 9.49 61.56 -40.92
N LEU A 5 10.78 61.25 -40.67
CA LEU A 5 11.88 62.05 -40.05
C LEU A 5 11.61 62.96 -38.83
N ARG A 6 12.53 63.26 -37.90
CA ARG A 6 13.93 62.90 -37.56
C ARG A 6 14.36 64.04 -36.63
N ASN A 7 15.08 63.72 -35.53
CA ASN A 7 15.99 64.62 -34.79
C ASN A 7 15.33 65.79 -34.01
N ARG A 8 15.82 66.29 -32.87
CA ARG A 8 17.12 66.21 -32.17
C ARG A 8 16.93 66.84 -30.77
N ILE A 9 17.71 66.37 -29.78
CA ILE A 9 18.35 67.13 -28.69
C ILE A 9 17.42 67.83 -27.67
N THR A 10 17.55 67.51 -26.38
CA THR A 10 18.11 68.42 -25.33
C THR A 10 18.36 67.63 -24.03
N ARG A 11 19.44 68.01 -23.35
CA ARG A 11 20.04 67.47 -22.12
C ARG A 11 19.17 67.75 -20.87
N LEU A 12 19.25 66.89 -19.84
CA LEU A 12 19.62 67.20 -18.43
C LEU A 12 19.22 66.02 -17.51
N ILE A 13 20.19 65.31 -16.91
CA ILE A 13 20.60 65.37 -15.48
C ILE A 13 19.63 64.70 -14.48
N ALA A 14 20.07 63.51 -14.04
CA ALA A 14 20.03 62.91 -12.70
C ALA A 14 18.76 62.97 -11.82
N ALA A 15 18.19 61.79 -11.54
CA ALA A 15 17.78 61.40 -10.19
C ALA A 15 17.65 59.87 -10.08
N PHE A 16 18.23 59.32 -9.02
CA PHE A 16 18.19 57.92 -8.58
C PHE A 16 16.74 57.44 -8.38
N ALA A 17 16.34 56.32 -8.99
CA ALA A 17 15.09 55.63 -8.64
C ALA A 17 15.28 54.12 -8.74
N THR A 18 15.23 53.50 -7.57
CA THR A 18 15.24 52.07 -7.25
C THR A 18 14.12 51.34 -8.01
N VAL A 19 14.47 50.33 -8.81
CA VAL A 19 13.48 49.48 -9.50
C VAL A 19 12.96 48.43 -8.52
N PHE A 20 11.75 48.67 -8.00
CA PHE A 20 10.90 47.64 -7.40
C PHE A 20 10.10 46.99 -8.53
N ALA A 21 10.43 45.75 -8.88
CA ALA A 21 9.61 44.97 -9.81
C ALA A 21 8.34 44.50 -9.08
N ILE A 22 7.22 45.16 -9.36
CA ILE A 22 5.89 44.73 -8.93
C ILE A 22 5.49 43.54 -9.80
N ALA A 23 5.63 42.33 -9.26
CA ALA A 23 4.93 41.15 -9.75
C ALA A 23 3.64 40.99 -8.92
N LEU A 24 2.49 41.20 -9.56
CA LEU A 24 1.17 40.94 -8.99
C LEU A 24 1.03 39.44 -8.69
N PRO A 25 0.65 39.03 -7.46
CA PRO A 25 0.40 37.63 -7.17
C PRO A 25 -1.00 37.22 -7.66
N SER A 26 -1.04 36.30 -8.61
CA SER A 26 -2.25 35.60 -9.01
C SER A 26 -2.70 34.69 -7.85
N ALA A 27 -3.89 34.97 -7.34
CA ALA A 27 -4.52 34.25 -6.24
C ALA A 27 -4.80 32.78 -6.59
N THR A 28 -4.06 31.88 -5.97
CA THR A 28 -4.44 30.48 -5.69
C THR A 28 -4.04 30.18 -4.25
N LEU A 29 -4.65 30.89 -3.28
CA LEU A 29 -4.30 30.78 -1.86
C LEU A 29 -5.56 30.49 -1.05
N GLY A 30 -5.67 29.24 -0.61
CA GLY A 30 -6.71 28.83 0.34
C GLY A 30 -6.36 27.54 1.06
N ALA A 31 -5.86 26.53 0.34
CA ALA A 31 -5.49 25.24 0.93
C ALA A 31 -4.02 25.18 1.40
N ASP A 32 -3.06 25.72 0.61
CA ASP A 32 -1.63 25.54 0.89
C ASP A 32 -1.14 26.21 2.17
N THR A 33 -1.69 27.38 2.54
CA THR A 33 -1.18 28.15 3.70
C THR A 33 -1.40 27.47 5.05
N GLN A 34 -2.44 26.65 5.20
CA GLN A 34 -2.72 25.96 6.47
C GLN A 34 -1.83 24.74 6.63
N PHE A 35 -1.61 23.97 5.55
CA PHE A 35 -0.68 22.85 5.54
C PHE A 35 0.77 23.30 5.72
N ASP A 36 1.17 24.42 5.12
CA ASP A 36 2.52 24.98 5.31
C ASP A 36 2.75 25.46 6.74
N LYS A 37 1.76 26.13 7.35
CA LYS A 37 1.82 26.49 8.78
C LYS A 37 1.88 25.25 9.68
N MET A 38 1.17 24.18 9.33
CA MET A 38 1.20 22.92 10.07
C MET A 38 2.57 22.22 9.94
N ARG A 39 3.12 22.13 8.72
CA ARG A 39 4.48 21.63 8.47
C ARG A 39 5.53 22.44 9.23
N ALA A 40 5.45 23.76 9.20
CA ALA A 40 6.35 24.64 9.92
C ALA A 40 6.28 24.44 11.45
N LYS A 41 5.08 24.24 12.01
CA LYS A 41 4.90 23.91 13.43
C LYS A 41 5.52 22.56 13.80
N ILE A 42 5.32 21.53 12.97
CA ILE A 42 5.93 20.22 13.21
C ILE A 42 7.46 20.33 13.11
N ALA A 43 7.99 21.03 12.10
CA ALA A 43 9.42 21.26 11.95
C ALA A 43 10.03 21.99 13.16
N ALA A 44 9.37 23.03 13.67
CA ALA A 44 9.81 23.75 14.86
C ALA A 44 9.76 22.89 16.13
N PHE A 45 8.71 22.06 16.30
CA PHE A 45 8.61 21.12 17.41
C PHE A 45 9.70 20.04 17.35
N VAL A 46 9.96 19.51 16.15
CA VAL A 46 11.05 18.56 15.91
C VAL A 46 12.40 19.20 16.26
N ALA A 47 12.67 20.42 15.79
CA ALA A 47 13.91 21.13 16.10
C ALA A 47 14.10 21.34 17.62
N ASP A 48 13.08 21.77 18.35
CA ASP A 48 13.13 21.93 19.82
C ASP A 48 13.43 20.61 20.54
N LYS A 49 12.80 19.51 20.10
CA LYS A 49 13.06 18.18 20.67
C LYS A 49 14.46 17.65 20.31
N MET A 50 14.93 17.89 19.09
CA MET A 50 16.29 17.54 18.66
C MET A 50 17.34 18.25 19.49
N GLU A 51 17.18 19.55 19.72
CA GLU A 51 18.11 20.36 20.51
C GLU A 51 18.22 19.86 21.95
N LYS A 52 17.08 19.48 22.56
CA LYS A 52 17.01 19.08 23.98
C LYS A 52 17.32 17.61 24.25
N LEU A 53 16.97 16.70 23.36
CA LEU A 53 17.02 15.25 23.60
C LEU A 53 17.97 14.50 22.66
N GLY A 54 18.46 15.15 21.59
CA GLY A 54 19.04 14.43 20.47
C GLY A 54 18.04 13.45 19.84
N GLY A 55 18.51 12.60 18.93
CA GLY A 55 17.69 11.54 18.36
C GLY A 55 18.13 11.10 16.98
N SER A 56 17.30 10.29 16.34
CA SER A 56 17.58 9.73 15.03
C SER A 56 16.63 10.26 13.97
N ARG A 57 17.21 10.73 12.87
CA ARG A 57 16.51 11.06 11.63
C ARG A 57 16.77 9.94 10.64
N ILE A 58 15.69 9.35 10.13
CA ILE A 58 15.76 8.23 9.18
C ILE A 58 14.93 8.57 7.95
N VAL A 59 15.47 8.30 6.76
CA VAL A 59 14.74 8.43 5.48
C VAL A 59 14.67 7.06 4.81
N TYR A 60 13.46 6.62 4.54
CA TYR A 60 13.18 5.41 3.75
C TYR A 60 12.67 5.77 2.37
N LYS A 61 13.00 4.96 1.37
CA LYS A 61 12.41 4.96 0.04
C LYS A 61 11.53 3.73 -0.09
N VAL A 62 10.33 3.95 -0.60
CA VAL A 62 9.34 2.94 -0.92
C VAL A 62 9.75 2.21 -2.21
N ASP A 63 9.49 0.90 -2.30
CA ASP A 63 9.84 0.11 -3.49
C ASP A 63 8.88 0.37 -4.65
N THR A 64 9.21 1.38 -5.44
CA THR A 64 8.45 1.73 -6.64
C THR A 64 8.56 0.70 -7.75
N ASP A 65 9.66 -0.04 -7.81
CA ASP A 65 9.91 -0.97 -8.90
C ASP A 65 9.16 -2.28 -8.68
N GLY A 66 9.16 -2.76 -7.44
CA GLY A 66 8.28 -3.81 -6.96
C GLY A 66 6.81 -3.48 -7.22
N LEU A 67 6.37 -2.25 -6.92
CA LEU A 67 4.99 -1.80 -7.17
C LEU A 67 4.60 -1.90 -8.65
N ARG A 68 5.46 -1.41 -9.56
CA ARG A 68 5.20 -1.50 -11.00
C ARG A 68 5.16 -2.94 -11.48
N ALA A 69 6.11 -3.77 -11.04
CA ALA A 69 6.17 -5.18 -11.42
C ALA A 69 4.93 -5.96 -10.95
N ALA A 70 4.47 -5.71 -9.72
CA ALA A 70 3.25 -6.30 -9.18
C ALA A 70 2.02 -5.86 -9.97
N ALA A 71 1.86 -4.55 -10.22
CA ALA A 71 0.71 -4.02 -10.96
C ALA A 71 0.56 -4.64 -12.36
N VAL A 72 1.66 -4.86 -13.08
CA VAL A 72 1.64 -5.49 -14.41
C VAL A 72 1.39 -6.99 -14.32
N THR A 73 1.88 -7.65 -13.27
CA THR A 73 1.63 -9.07 -13.00
C THR A 73 0.16 -9.32 -12.67
N ASP A 74 -0.43 -8.51 -11.81
CA ASP A 74 -1.86 -8.57 -11.47
C ASP A 74 -2.72 -8.32 -12.71
N LEU A 75 -2.38 -7.30 -13.51
CA LEU A 75 -3.08 -7.02 -14.78
C LEU A 75 -3.04 -8.23 -15.72
N ARG A 76 -1.89 -8.92 -15.84
CA ARG A 76 -1.77 -10.13 -16.67
C ARG A 76 -2.69 -11.24 -16.17
N ASP A 77 -2.75 -11.44 -14.85
CA ASP A 77 -3.55 -12.49 -14.23
C ASP A 77 -5.05 -12.22 -14.38
N ASP A 78 -5.46 -10.96 -14.30
CA ASP A 78 -6.83 -10.51 -14.55
C ASP A 78 -7.22 -10.65 -16.02
N VAL A 79 -6.32 -10.31 -16.95
CA VAL A 79 -6.48 -10.57 -18.39
C VAL A 79 -6.68 -12.06 -18.63
N TYR A 80 -5.80 -12.92 -18.09
CA TYR A 80 -5.90 -14.37 -18.23
C TYR A 80 -7.24 -14.90 -17.70
N LYS A 81 -7.65 -14.48 -16.50
CA LYS A 81 -8.92 -14.87 -15.88
C LYS A 81 -10.10 -14.49 -16.78
N THR A 82 -10.14 -13.23 -17.21
CA THR A 82 -11.23 -12.70 -18.05
C THR A 82 -11.35 -13.45 -19.38
N LEU A 83 -10.21 -13.77 -20.00
CA LEU A 83 -10.16 -14.54 -21.25
C LEU A 83 -10.70 -15.97 -21.06
N ARG A 84 -10.32 -16.64 -19.96
CA ARG A 84 -10.78 -18.00 -19.64
C ARG A 84 -12.27 -18.04 -19.33
N GLU A 85 -12.77 -17.13 -18.50
CA GLU A 85 -14.20 -17.04 -18.16
C GLU A 85 -15.05 -16.65 -19.39
N GLY A 86 -14.51 -15.79 -20.26
CA GLY A 86 -15.12 -15.43 -21.53
C GLY A 86 -15.05 -16.52 -22.60
N ARG A 87 -14.30 -17.61 -22.37
CA ARG A 87 -13.96 -18.63 -23.39
C ARG A 87 -13.38 -18.02 -24.67
N ILE A 88 -12.60 -16.96 -24.53
CA ILE A 88 -11.98 -16.25 -25.64
C ILE A 88 -10.67 -16.96 -25.99
N ALA A 89 -10.48 -17.33 -27.25
CA ALA A 89 -9.22 -17.91 -27.72
C ALA A 89 -8.13 -16.82 -27.79
N PHE A 90 -6.98 -17.10 -27.20
CA PHE A 90 -5.84 -16.17 -27.18
C PHE A 90 -4.51 -16.91 -27.30
N SER A 91 -3.47 -16.19 -27.71
CA SER A 91 -2.10 -16.66 -27.73
C SER A 91 -1.13 -15.55 -27.32
N GLY A 92 0.11 -15.92 -26.99
CA GLY A 92 1.16 -14.93 -26.72
C GLY A 92 0.93 -14.00 -25.53
N LEU A 93 0.17 -14.43 -24.51
CA LEU A 93 -0.01 -13.65 -23.28
C LEU A 93 1.34 -13.54 -22.54
N ALA A 94 1.91 -12.33 -22.51
CA ALA A 94 3.22 -12.09 -21.92
C ALA A 94 3.32 -10.67 -21.36
N ILE A 95 4.22 -10.48 -20.38
CA ILE A 95 4.58 -9.16 -19.88
C ILE A 95 5.72 -8.60 -20.74
N ARG A 96 5.56 -7.39 -21.28
CA ARG A 96 6.57 -6.69 -22.08
C ARG A 96 6.54 -5.19 -21.80
N ASP A 97 7.72 -4.59 -21.59
CA ASP A 97 7.92 -3.15 -21.44
C ASP A 97 6.93 -2.47 -20.46
N GLY A 98 6.67 -3.08 -19.30
CA GLY A 98 5.74 -2.54 -18.30
C GLY A 98 4.25 -2.64 -18.68
N GLY A 99 3.90 -3.45 -19.66
CA GLY A 99 2.53 -3.80 -20.04
C GLY A 99 2.34 -5.30 -20.27
N VAL A 100 1.12 -5.66 -20.63
CA VAL A 100 0.68 -7.03 -20.93
C VAL A 100 0.29 -7.08 -22.40
N ASP A 101 1.01 -7.88 -23.17
CA ASP A 101 0.71 -8.18 -24.56
C ASP A 101 -0.12 -9.45 -24.63
N VAL A 102 -1.17 -9.45 -25.46
CA VAL A 102 -1.98 -10.64 -25.76
C VAL A 102 -2.48 -10.60 -27.19
N LYS A 103 -2.41 -11.73 -27.90
CA LYS A 103 -2.95 -11.86 -29.25
C LYS A 103 -4.32 -12.53 -29.23
N ILE A 104 -5.31 -11.85 -29.78
CA ILE A 104 -6.70 -12.30 -29.89
C ILE A 104 -7.16 -12.09 -31.33
N ALA A 105 -7.36 -13.19 -32.06
CA ALA A 105 -7.76 -13.12 -33.47
C ALA A 105 -9.20 -12.60 -33.66
N ASP A 106 -10.10 -12.92 -32.72
CA ASP A 106 -11.50 -12.53 -32.80
C ASP A 106 -11.73 -11.10 -32.31
N ALA A 107 -12.31 -10.25 -33.16
CA ALA A 107 -12.64 -8.87 -32.83
C ALA A 107 -13.70 -8.76 -31.70
N LYS A 108 -14.66 -9.69 -31.62
CA LYS A 108 -15.67 -9.68 -30.55
C LYS A 108 -15.03 -10.02 -29.20
N GLY A 109 -14.15 -11.02 -29.17
CA GLY A 109 -13.36 -11.36 -27.98
C GLY A 109 -12.51 -10.19 -27.47
N ARG A 110 -11.89 -9.43 -28.38
CA ARG A 110 -11.13 -8.21 -28.03
C ARG A 110 -12.00 -7.18 -27.33
N GLU A 111 -13.17 -6.88 -27.88
CA GLU A 111 -14.12 -5.94 -27.29
C GLU A 111 -14.66 -6.42 -25.93
N GLN A 112 -14.97 -7.71 -25.82
CA GLN A 112 -15.45 -8.31 -24.57
C GLN A 112 -14.41 -8.23 -23.45
N LEU A 113 -13.13 -8.46 -23.76
CA LEU A 113 -12.03 -8.31 -22.81
C LEU A 113 -11.96 -6.88 -22.27
N THR A 114 -11.91 -5.89 -23.17
CA THR A 114 -11.79 -4.48 -22.79
C THR A 114 -12.98 -4.03 -21.95
N ARG A 115 -14.20 -4.43 -22.31
CA ARG A 115 -15.41 -4.10 -21.55
C ARG A 115 -15.38 -4.70 -20.13
N LYS A 116 -15.05 -6.00 -20.00
CA LYS A 116 -15.02 -6.68 -18.69
C LYS A 116 -13.94 -6.13 -17.78
N LEU A 117 -12.72 -5.93 -18.29
CA LEU A 117 -11.64 -5.33 -17.50
C LEU A 117 -11.93 -3.87 -17.16
N GLY A 118 -12.52 -3.11 -18.09
CA GLY A 118 -12.95 -1.73 -17.84
C GLY A 118 -13.98 -1.64 -16.72
N SER A 119 -14.99 -2.51 -16.73
CA SER A 119 -15.99 -2.57 -15.64
C SER A 119 -15.39 -3.01 -14.30
N ALA A 120 -14.35 -3.85 -14.30
CA ALA A 120 -13.67 -4.26 -13.08
C ALA A 120 -12.77 -3.15 -12.49
N ALA A 121 -12.30 -2.23 -13.34
CA ALA A 121 -11.54 -1.05 -12.95
C ALA A 121 -12.43 0.17 -12.63
N GLU A 122 -13.73 0.09 -12.92
CA GLU A 122 -14.67 1.20 -12.72
C GLU A 122 -14.82 1.51 -11.22
N GLY A 123 -14.68 2.79 -10.86
CA GLY A 123 -14.67 3.24 -9.47
C GLY A 123 -13.35 3.03 -8.71
N LEU A 124 -12.33 2.44 -9.35
CA LEU A 124 -11.00 2.27 -8.75
C LEU A 124 -9.93 2.93 -9.64
N PRO A 125 -9.61 4.22 -9.43
CA PRO A 125 -8.62 4.95 -10.24
C PRO A 125 -7.26 4.26 -10.25
N ALA A 126 -6.88 3.66 -9.12
CA ALA A 126 -5.68 2.87 -8.97
C ALA A 126 -5.62 1.68 -9.94
N HIS A 127 -6.71 1.19 -10.53
CA HIS A 127 -6.68 0.06 -11.48
C HIS A 127 -6.85 0.46 -12.95
N ALA A 128 -6.84 1.75 -13.29
CA ALA A 128 -7.01 2.18 -14.68
C ALA A 128 -5.84 1.73 -15.58
N PHE A 129 -6.18 1.32 -16.80
CA PHE A 129 -5.24 0.86 -17.82
C PHE A 129 -5.58 1.47 -19.19
N THR A 130 -4.58 1.59 -20.04
CA THR A 130 -4.75 1.90 -21.47
C THR A 130 -4.76 0.61 -22.27
N VAL A 131 -5.49 0.64 -23.38
CA VAL A 131 -5.51 -0.44 -24.37
C VAL A 131 -4.98 0.13 -25.68
N THR A 132 -3.92 -0.46 -26.21
CA THR A 132 -3.33 -0.09 -27.49
C THR A 132 -3.43 -1.27 -28.45
N ASP A 133 -3.95 -1.01 -29.65
CA ASP A 133 -3.98 -2.01 -30.73
C ASP A 133 -2.61 -2.02 -31.43
N GLY A 134 -1.94 -3.18 -31.39
CA GLY A 134 -0.64 -3.40 -32.01
C GLY A 134 -0.73 -3.89 -33.46
N GLY A 135 -1.94 -4.06 -34.01
CA GLY A 135 -2.17 -4.68 -35.31
C GLY A 135 -2.15 -6.21 -35.24
N ASP A 136 -2.67 -6.88 -36.28
CA ASP A 136 -2.73 -8.34 -36.41
C ASP A 136 -3.39 -9.07 -35.20
N GLY A 137 -4.33 -8.40 -34.53
CA GLY A 137 -5.02 -8.90 -33.34
C GLY A 137 -4.18 -8.86 -32.06
N LEU A 138 -3.00 -8.22 -32.08
CA LEU A 138 -2.20 -7.96 -30.88
C LEU A 138 -2.82 -6.79 -30.11
N ILE A 139 -3.09 -7.00 -28.82
CA ILE A 139 -3.49 -5.97 -27.89
C ILE A 139 -2.40 -5.83 -26.84
N ARG A 140 -2.07 -4.58 -26.51
CA ARG A 140 -1.26 -4.23 -25.36
C ARG A 140 -2.11 -3.52 -24.31
N LEU A 141 -2.07 -4.00 -23.07
CA LEU A 141 -2.69 -3.37 -21.91
C LEU A 141 -1.60 -2.87 -20.97
N ALA A 142 -1.64 -1.60 -20.56
CA ALA A 142 -0.66 -1.04 -19.64
C ALA A 142 -1.34 -0.19 -18.57
N PRO A 143 -0.87 -0.18 -17.30
CA PRO A 143 -1.34 0.77 -16.31
C PRO A 143 -1.18 2.22 -16.80
N THR A 144 -2.15 3.09 -16.52
CA THR A 144 -2.01 4.52 -16.85
C THR A 144 -1.01 5.20 -15.90
N ASP A 145 -0.44 6.33 -16.32
CA ASP A 145 0.42 7.14 -15.44
C ASP A 145 -0.35 7.62 -14.20
N ALA A 146 -1.61 8.02 -14.39
CA ALA A 146 -2.49 8.44 -13.29
C ALA A 146 -2.75 7.30 -12.29
N ALA A 147 -3.03 6.09 -12.77
CA ALA A 147 -3.21 4.92 -11.91
C ALA A 147 -1.91 4.53 -11.19
N SER A 148 -0.77 4.65 -11.86
CA SER A 148 0.54 4.37 -11.28
C SER A 148 0.91 5.38 -10.20
N ALA A 149 0.60 6.67 -10.41
CA ALA A 149 0.79 7.71 -9.42
C ALA A 149 -0.12 7.53 -8.19
N GLU A 150 -1.38 7.14 -8.41
CA GLU A 150 -2.31 6.85 -7.30
C GLU A 150 -1.85 5.66 -6.47
N ARG A 151 -1.51 4.53 -7.10
CA ARG A 151 -0.95 3.37 -6.38
C ARG A 151 0.30 3.74 -5.58
N LEU A 152 1.15 4.62 -6.10
CA LEU A 152 2.33 5.08 -5.37
C LEU A 152 1.94 5.92 -4.15
N ARG A 153 0.96 6.81 -4.28
CA ARG A 153 0.43 7.58 -3.15
C ARG A 153 -0.14 6.65 -2.07
N ASP A 154 -1.00 5.72 -2.46
CA ASP A 154 -1.60 4.73 -1.55
C ASP A 154 -0.51 3.92 -0.83
N LEU A 155 0.50 3.47 -1.58
CA LEU A 155 1.65 2.72 -1.04
C LEU A 155 2.44 3.54 0.00
N VAL A 156 2.67 4.82 -0.26
CA VAL A 156 3.38 5.71 0.67
C VAL A 156 2.54 5.93 1.93
N GLU A 157 1.24 6.19 1.80
CA GLU A 157 0.32 6.36 2.93
C GLU A 157 0.25 5.10 3.80
N ASP A 158 0.12 3.93 3.17
CA ASP A 158 0.11 2.63 3.86
C ASP A 158 1.43 2.34 4.56
N SER A 159 2.55 2.72 3.95
CA SER A 159 3.86 2.60 4.55
C SER A 159 4.02 3.50 5.78
N VAL A 160 3.52 4.74 5.72
CA VAL A 160 3.50 5.66 6.88
C VAL A 160 2.69 5.07 8.02
N ALA A 161 1.46 4.64 7.75
CA ALA A 161 0.59 4.08 8.78
C ALA A 161 1.17 2.78 9.38
N MET A 162 1.78 1.92 8.55
CA MET A 162 2.50 0.73 9.01
C MET A 162 3.66 1.08 9.96
N ILE A 163 4.46 2.09 9.61
CA ILE A 163 5.58 2.57 10.44
C ILE A 163 5.05 3.05 11.80
N GLU A 164 4.01 3.88 11.80
CA GLU A 164 3.40 4.41 13.03
C GLU A 164 2.89 3.27 13.94
N GLN A 165 2.18 2.30 13.36
CA GLN A 165 1.66 1.16 14.10
C GLN A 165 2.78 0.30 14.71
N ARG A 166 3.84 0.00 13.95
CA ARG A 166 4.96 -0.79 14.45
C ARG A 166 5.77 -0.05 15.53
N LEU A 167 5.90 1.27 15.44
CA LEU A 167 6.51 2.07 16.49
C LEU A 167 5.67 2.04 17.77
N LYS A 168 4.34 2.17 17.65
CA LYS A 168 3.39 2.06 18.76
C LYS A 168 3.51 0.70 19.44
N ASP A 169 3.52 -0.39 18.66
CA ASP A 169 3.64 -1.76 19.17
C ASP A 169 5.00 -2.04 19.83
N ALA A 170 6.07 -1.42 19.33
CA ALA A 170 7.40 -1.49 19.93
C ALA A 170 7.59 -0.56 21.14
N GLY A 171 6.58 0.25 21.49
CA GLY A 171 6.66 1.23 22.58
C GLY A 171 7.63 2.39 22.31
N VAL A 172 8.01 2.61 21.04
CA VAL A 172 8.94 3.66 20.64
C VAL A 172 8.17 4.97 20.47
N LYS A 173 8.60 6.01 21.19
CA LYS A 173 7.98 7.34 21.07
C LYS A 173 8.34 7.96 19.72
N LEU A 174 7.32 8.17 18.90
CA LEU A 174 7.43 8.89 17.63
C LEU A 174 7.29 10.40 17.84
N ALA A 175 8.15 11.20 17.21
CA ALA A 175 7.94 12.66 17.15
C ALA A 175 7.29 13.09 15.84
N SER A 176 7.70 12.52 14.70
CA SER A 176 7.03 12.78 13.42
C SER A 176 7.34 11.71 12.37
N VAL A 177 6.35 11.29 11.60
CA VAL A 177 6.51 10.62 10.30
C VAL A 177 5.93 11.55 9.24
N GLN A 178 6.69 11.81 8.17
CA GLN A 178 6.26 12.67 7.08
C GLN A 178 6.66 12.09 5.74
N VAL A 179 5.82 12.31 4.73
CA VAL A 179 6.16 12.05 3.34
C VAL A 179 7.19 13.09 2.86
N ASP A 180 8.25 12.62 2.21
CA ASP A 180 9.39 13.39 1.74
C ASP A 180 9.61 13.21 0.24
N GLY A 181 8.83 13.95 -0.57
CA GLY A 181 8.80 13.76 -2.02
C GLY A 181 7.83 12.65 -2.45
N PRO A 182 7.99 12.07 -3.65
CA PRO A 182 6.98 11.17 -4.22
C PRO A 182 7.02 9.74 -3.67
N ASP A 183 8.18 9.30 -3.16
CA ASP A 183 8.44 7.90 -2.81
C ASP A 183 9.27 7.72 -1.55
N ARG A 184 9.48 8.78 -0.75
CA ARG A 184 10.27 8.71 0.49
C ARG A 184 9.47 9.10 1.71
N ILE A 185 9.88 8.55 2.83
CA ILE A 185 9.27 8.76 4.15
C ILE A 185 10.39 9.14 5.11
N ARG A 186 10.23 10.30 5.74
CA ARG A 186 11.15 10.81 6.75
C ARG A 186 10.56 10.61 8.14
N ILE A 187 11.33 9.96 9.00
CA ILE A 187 10.96 9.63 10.37
C ILE A 187 11.92 10.36 11.31
N PHE A 188 11.35 10.93 12.38
CA PHE A 188 12.12 11.50 13.46
C PHE A 188 11.75 10.83 14.80
N LEU A 189 12.78 10.32 15.47
CA LEU A 189 12.69 9.59 16.73
C LEU A 189 13.52 10.30 17.82
N PRO A 190 12.88 11.00 18.76
CA PRO A 190 13.58 11.74 19.80
C PRO A 190 14.17 10.77 20.82
N GLY A 191 15.40 11.03 21.27
CA GLY A 191 16.09 10.23 22.28
C GLY A 191 16.48 8.81 21.84
N VAL A 192 16.26 8.44 20.58
CA VAL A 192 16.77 7.19 19.99
C VAL A 192 18.17 7.46 19.44
N MET A 193 19.19 6.89 20.07
CA MET A 193 20.59 7.02 19.65
C MET A 193 21.09 5.82 18.84
N GLU A 194 20.41 4.68 18.97
CA GLU A 194 20.68 3.43 18.23
C GLU A 194 19.60 3.23 17.16
N ALA A 195 19.77 3.89 16.02
CA ALA A 195 18.82 3.79 14.92
C ALA A 195 18.75 2.38 14.32
N GLU A 196 19.82 1.57 14.36
CA GLU A 196 19.81 0.22 13.77
C GLU A 196 18.74 -0.70 14.38
N HIS A 197 18.55 -0.64 15.70
CA HIS A 197 17.53 -1.43 16.38
C HIS A 197 16.11 -1.05 15.92
N VAL A 198 15.89 0.24 15.65
CA VAL A 198 14.60 0.72 15.18
C VAL A 198 14.42 0.45 13.68
N THR A 199 15.47 0.55 12.87
CA THR A 199 15.37 0.22 11.44
C THR A 199 15.05 -1.25 11.20
N ALA A 200 15.53 -2.15 12.07
CA ALA A 200 15.20 -3.57 12.03
C ALA A 200 13.69 -3.87 12.18
N ILE A 201 12.94 -3.00 12.85
CA ILE A 201 11.48 -3.14 13.06
C ILE A 201 10.73 -3.03 11.72
N PHE A 202 11.21 -2.17 10.81
CA PHE A 202 10.54 -1.92 9.51
C PHE A 202 11.19 -2.66 8.34
N ALA A 203 12.41 -3.16 8.51
CA ALA A 203 13.12 -3.91 7.48
C ALA A 203 12.43 -5.23 7.09
N ARG A 204 11.61 -5.79 7.99
CA ARG A 204 10.88 -7.05 7.76
C ARG A 204 9.53 -6.75 7.11
N LYS A 205 9.16 -7.52 6.08
CA LYS A 205 7.82 -7.49 5.48
C LYS A 205 6.76 -7.82 6.54
N VAL A 206 5.58 -7.23 6.42
CA VAL A 206 4.41 -7.66 7.21
C VAL A 206 4.05 -9.10 6.84
N LYS A 207 3.97 -9.98 7.84
CA LYS A 207 3.57 -11.36 7.62
C LYS A 207 2.04 -11.40 7.60
N VAL A 208 1.49 -11.63 6.42
CA VAL A 208 0.08 -11.95 6.25
C VAL A 208 -0.02 -13.42 5.86
N GLY A 209 -0.76 -14.19 6.63
CA GLY A 209 -0.97 -15.60 6.38
C GLY A 209 -2.42 -15.99 6.52
N PHE A 210 -2.93 -16.71 5.53
CA PHE A 210 -4.20 -17.41 5.63
C PHE A 210 -3.88 -18.88 5.84
N ARG A 211 -4.23 -19.44 7.00
CA ARG A 211 -3.72 -20.73 7.46
C ARG A 211 -4.85 -21.60 7.98
N LEU A 212 -4.77 -22.90 7.74
CA LEU A 212 -5.72 -23.84 8.34
C LEU A 212 -5.44 -23.97 9.83
N ILE A 213 -6.50 -24.10 10.63
CA ILE A 213 -6.38 -24.49 12.03
C ILE A 213 -6.33 -26.01 12.11
N ASP A 214 -5.37 -26.51 12.88
CA ASP A 214 -5.23 -27.93 13.15
C ASP A 214 -6.12 -28.29 14.36
N LEU A 215 -6.97 -29.29 14.16
CA LEU A 215 -7.93 -29.77 15.18
C LEU A 215 -7.53 -31.14 15.76
N SER A 216 -6.34 -31.65 15.45
CA SER A 216 -5.84 -32.94 15.95
C SER A 216 -5.52 -32.90 17.45
N MET A 217 -5.21 -31.72 17.99
CA MET A 217 -5.06 -31.48 19.42
C MET A 217 -5.50 -30.07 19.81
N SER A 218 -5.77 -29.86 21.10
CA SER A 218 -6.12 -28.53 21.59
C SER A 218 -4.92 -27.59 21.58
N ALA A 219 -5.16 -26.30 21.40
CA ALA A 219 -4.10 -25.30 21.38
C ALA A 219 -3.41 -25.14 22.74
N GLU A 220 -4.13 -25.36 23.84
CA GLU A 220 -3.60 -25.34 25.21
C GLU A 220 -2.67 -26.54 25.47
N GLN A 221 -3.03 -27.72 24.97
CA GLN A 221 -2.18 -28.91 25.03
C GLN A 221 -0.90 -28.70 24.20
N ALA A 222 -1.04 -28.14 23.00
CA ALA A 222 0.08 -27.81 22.14
C ALA A 222 1.01 -26.75 22.76
N GLN A 223 0.44 -25.79 23.51
CA GLN A 223 1.19 -24.72 24.16
C GLN A 223 1.97 -25.19 25.39
N SER A 224 1.41 -26.14 26.15
CA SER A 224 2.04 -26.71 27.34
C SER A 224 2.99 -27.87 27.01
N GLY A 225 2.79 -28.52 25.87
CA GLY A 225 3.64 -29.59 25.35
C GLY A 225 4.40 -29.18 24.09
N ALA A 226 4.48 -30.12 23.14
CA ALA A 226 5.05 -29.88 21.82
C ALA A 226 3.92 -29.92 20.77
N PRO A 227 3.77 -28.88 19.93
CA PRO A 227 2.80 -28.90 18.85
C PRO A 227 3.12 -30.00 17.82
N PRO A 228 2.13 -30.54 17.11
CA PRO A 228 2.33 -31.48 16.01
C PRO A 228 3.30 -30.92 14.96
N ALA A 229 4.01 -31.83 14.27
CA ALA A 229 4.90 -31.43 13.19
C ALA A 229 4.15 -30.60 12.13
N GLY A 230 4.75 -29.49 11.72
CA GLY A 230 4.13 -28.58 10.75
C GLY A 230 3.10 -27.60 11.33
N THR A 231 2.91 -27.57 12.65
CA THR A 231 2.00 -26.63 13.32
C THR A 231 2.72 -25.73 14.33
N GLU A 232 2.09 -24.64 14.71
CA GLU A 232 2.54 -23.73 15.77
C GLU A 232 1.33 -23.15 16.52
N VAL A 233 1.56 -22.72 17.76
CA VAL A 233 0.54 -22.05 18.55
C VAL A 233 0.72 -20.54 18.42
N LEU A 234 -0.31 -19.86 17.93
CA LEU A 234 -0.37 -18.40 17.89
C LEU A 234 -1.48 -17.89 18.81
N LEU A 235 -1.32 -16.68 19.33
CA LEU A 235 -2.32 -16.06 20.18
C LEU A 235 -3.27 -15.18 19.36
N GLY A 236 -4.54 -15.18 19.75
CA GLY A 236 -5.53 -14.29 19.18
C GLY A 236 -5.26 -12.83 19.53
N PHE A 237 -5.57 -11.94 18.58
CA PHE A 237 -5.32 -10.51 18.68
C PHE A 237 -6.11 -9.86 19.83
N LYS A 238 -7.39 -10.20 19.99
CA LYS A 238 -8.26 -9.66 21.04
C LYS A 238 -8.37 -10.53 22.27
N ASP A 239 -8.73 -11.79 22.06
CA ASP A 239 -9.07 -12.73 23.13
C ASP A 239 -7.82 -13.30 23.83
N ARG A 240 -6.64 -13.16 23.22
CA ARG A 240 -5.37 -13.77 23.64
C ARG A 240 -5.46 -15.29 23.79
N LEU A 241 -6.46 -15.92 23.17
CA LEU A 241 -6.63 -17.36 23.22
C LEU A 241 -5.60 -18.04 22.30
N PRO A 242 -5.10 -19.23 22.66
CA PRO A 242 -4.19 -19.97 21.80
C PRO A 242 -4.96 -20.62 20.65
N TYR A 243 -4.37 -20.58 19.46
CA TYR A 243 -4.85 -21.24 18.25
C TYR A 243 -3.73 -22.11 17.70
N LEU A 244 -4.02 -23.39 17.46
CA LEU A 244 -3.09 -24.29 16.78
C LEU A 244 -3.26 -24.11 15.26
N VAL A 245 -2.27 -23.49 14.63
CA VAL A 245 -2.31 -23.18 13.20
C VAL A 245 -1.24 -23.98 12.45
N ALA A 246 -1.53 -24.33 11.21
CA ALA A 246 -0.50 -24.81 10.30
C ALA A 246 0.60 -23.74 10.15
N ARG A 247 1.87 -24.15 10.06
CA ARG A 247 2.99 -23.25 9.76
C ARG A 247 2.96 -22.78 8.32
N ASP A 248 2.61 -23.69 7.41
CA ASP A 248 2.51 -23.39 5.99
C ASP A 248 1.29 -22.51 5.71
N SER A 249 1.53 -21.44 4.94
CA SER A 249 0.47 -20.51 4.57
C SER A 249 -0.21 -20.96 3.29
N ALA A 250 -1.53 -21.11 3.35
CA ALA A 250 -2.35 -21.43 2.20
C ALA A 250 -2.38 -20.27 1.20
N LEU A 251 -2.49 -19.04 1.70
CA LEU A 251 -2.32 -17.78 0.96
C LEU A 251 -1.49 -16.80 1.78
N GLU A 252 -0.85 -15.86 1.09
CA GLU A 252 0.01 -14.85 1.70
C GLU A 252 -0.42 -13.44 1.29
N GLY A 253 0.22 -12.42 1.88
CA GLY A 253 -0.06 -11.02 1.54
C GLY A 253 0.07 -10.71 0.04
N ASP A 254 1.00 -11.35 -0.67
CA ASP A 254 1.20 -11.17 -2.13
C ASP A 254 0.03 -11.71 -2.98
N ASP A 255 -0.90 -12.43 -2.37
CA ASP A 255 -2.12 -12.86 -3.04
C ASP A 255 -3.25 -11.81 -2.92
N ILE A 256 -3.10 -10.76 -2.11
CA ILE A 256 -4.11 -9.70 -1.89
C ILE A 256 -3.94 -8.59 -2.95
N SER A 257 -5.05 -8.23 -3.61
CA SER A 257 -5.13 -7.10 -4.55
C SER A 257 -5.73 -5.84 -3.94
N TYR A 258 -6.50 -5.99 -2.87
CA TYR A 258 -7.17 -4.88 -2.18
C TYR A 258 -7.48 -5.27 -0.73
N ALA A 259 -7.35 -4.32 0.19
CA ALA A 259 -7.96 -4.39 1.50
C ALA A 259 -8.39 -2.99 1.96
N GLY A 260 -9.50 -2.92 2.68
CA GLY A 260 -10.06 -1.65 3.13
C GLY A 260 -11.01 -1.84 4.31
N PRO A 261 -11.19 -0.81 5.14
CA PRO A 261 -12.20 -0.85 6.19
C PRO A 261 -13.59 -0.81 5.56
N GLY A 262 -14.56 -1.37 6.27
CA GLY A 262 -15.95 -1.33 5.89
C GLY A 262 -16.86 -1.54 7.08
N PHE A 263 -18.15 -1.62 6.79
CA PHE A 263 -19.17 -1.96 7.76
C PHE A 263 -19.98 -3.13 7.23
N THR A 264 -20.38 -4.05 8.11
CA THR A 264 -21.35 -5.07 7.76
C THR A 264 -22.65 -4.42 7.29
N SER A 265 -23.29 -5.00 6.27
CA SER A 265 -24.54 -4.47 5.72
C SER A 265 -25.67 -4.47 6.75
N ASP A 266 -25.70 -5.49 7.60
CA ASP A 266 -26.80 -5.79 8.50
C ASP A 266 -26.64 -5.09 9.86
N THR A 267 -25.49 -5.26 10.51
CA THR A 267 -25.26 -4.81 11.90
C THR A 267 -24.52 -3.48 12.00
N LYS A 268 -24.03 -2.93 10.87
CA LYS A 268 -23.17 -1.73 10.83
C LYS A 268 -21.93 -1.85 11.73
N GLU A 269 -21.42 -3.07 11.88
CA GLU A 269 -20.21 -3.35 12.66
C GLU A 269 -18.95 -3.10 11.81
N PRO A 270 -17.89 -2.50 12.37
CA PRO A 270 -16.62 -2.32 11.67
C PRO A 270 -15.98 -3.65 11.28
N ILE A 271 -15.56 -3.76 10.02
CA ILE A 271 -14.90 -4.93 9.44
C ILE A 271 -13.72 -4.51 8.57
N ALA A 272 -12.78 -5.44 8.35
CA ALA A 272 -11.78 -5.30 7.31
C ALA A 272 -12.16 -6.17 6.11
N SER A 273 -12.43 -5.54 4.97
CA SER A 273 -12.70 -6.23 3.71
C SER A 273 -11.42 -6.45 2.93
N PHE A 274 -11.31 -7.57 2.24
CA PHE A 274 -10.18 -7.86 1.37
C PHE A 274 -10.61 -8.56 0.08
N ARG A 275 -9.76 -8.43 -0.94
CA ARG A 275 -9.89 -9.12 -2.23
C ARG A 275 -8.52 -9.65 -2.64
N PHE A 276 -8.50 -10.87 -3.13
CA PHE A 276 -7.32 -11.49 -3.70
C PHE A 276 -7.12 -11.07 -5.16
N ASN A 277 -5.89 -11.17 -5.67
CA ASN A 277 -5.61 -11.10 -7.11
C ASN A 277 -6.07 -12.40 -7.81
N GLY A 278 -5.91 -12.48 -9.13
CA GLY A 278 -6.34 -13.63 -9.92
C GLY A 278 -5.73 -14.96 -9.45
N ARG A 279 -4.45 -14.96 -9.05
CA ARG A 279 -3.77 -16.15 -8.51
C ARG A 279 -4.35 -16.53 -7.14
N GLY A 280 -4.42 -15.58 -6.23
CA GLY A 280 -4.95 -15.79 -4.88
C GLY A 280 -6.40 -16.28 -4.89
N THR A 281 -7.24 -15.70 -5.74
CA THR A 281 -8.64 -16.12 -5.92
C THR A 281 -8.76 -17.62 -6.24
N ARG A 282 -7.94 -18.12 -7.17
CA ARG A 282 -7.95 -19.54 -7.57
C ARG A 282 -7.46 -20.45 -6.45
N ARG A 283 -6.37 -20.07 -5.78
CA ARG A 283 -5.84 -20.82 -4.62
C ARG A 283 -6.86 -20.88 -3.49
N PHE A 284 -7.49 -19.74 -3.19
CA PHE A 284 -8.50 -19.63 -2.15
C PHE A 284 -9.74 -20.49 -2.45
N ALA A 285 -10.22 -20.47 -3.70
CA ALA A 285 -11.32 -21.32 -4.14
C ALA A 285 -11.02 -22.81 -3.97
N HIS A 286 -9.81 -23.24 -4.35
CA HIS A 286 -9.40 -24.64 -4.21
C HIS A 286 -9.31 -25.06 -2.73
N ILE A 287 -8.64 -24.27 -1.90
CA ILE A 287 -8.41 -24.60 -0.49
C ILE A 287 -9.71 -24.59 0.30
N THR A 288 -10.61 -23.63 0.03
CA THR A 288 -11.92 -23.58 0.68
C THR A 288 -12.82 -24.73 0.27
N ALA A 289 -12.74 -25.20 -0.99
CA ALA A 289 -13.49 -26.36 -1.45
C ALA A 289 -13.10 -27.66 -0.73
N GLU A 290 -11.81 -27.84 -0.43
CA GLU A 290 -11.30 -29.04 0.25
C GLU A 290 -11.48 -29.02 1.77
N ASN A 291 -11.79 -27.85 2.35
CA ASN A 291 -11.79 -27.63 3.80
C ASN A 291 -13.11 -27.06 4.33
N VAL A 292 -14.22 -27.34 3.65
CA VAL A 292 -15.57 -27.02 4.15
C VAL A 292 -15.78 -27.65 5.54
N GLY A 293 -16.33 -26.87 6.47
CA GLY A 293 -16.55 -27.23 7.86
C GLY A 293 -15.35 -27.01 8.78
N LYS A 294 -14.17 -26.66 8.25
CA LYS A 294 -12.97 -26.41 9.05
C LYS A 294 -12.74 -24.91 9.29
N PRO A 295 -12.14 -24.54 10.43
CA PRO A 295 -11.74 -23.17 10.70
C PRO A 295 -10.50 -22.76 9.89
N PHE A 296 -10.51 -21.51 9.42
CA PHE A 296 -9.48 -20.92 8.58
C PHE A 296 -9.00 -19.62 9.20
N ALA A 297 -7.79 -19.66 9.77
CA ALA A 297 -7.19 -18.54 10.48
C ALA A 297 -6.64 -17.49 9.52
N ILE A 298 -6.85 -16.23 9.87
CA ILE A 298 -6.19 -15.07 9.27
C ILE A 298 -5.18 -14.56 10.29
N VAL A 299 -3.91 -14.61 9.93
CA VAL A 299 -2.76 -14.33 10.78
C VAL A 299 -2.06 -13.08 10.28
N LEU A 300 -1.84 -12.10 11.16
CA LEU A 300 -1.06 -10.89 10.89
C LEU A 300 0.05 -10.77 11.93
N ASP A 301 1.30 -10.68 11.48
CA ASP A 301 2.51 -10.56 12.33
C ASP A 301 2.47 -11.51 13.54
N ASP A 302 2.25 -12.80 13.26
CA ASP A 302 2.22 -13.91 14.21
C ASP A 302 1.08 -13.84 15.26
N LYS A 303 0.00 -13.08 14.97
CA LYS A 303 -1.24 -13.03 15.76
C LYS A 303 -2.45 -13.47 14.93
N VAL A 304 -3.33 -14.28 15.52
CA VAL A 304 -4.59 -14.67 14.87
C VAL A 304 -5.59 -13.53 15.00
N ILE A 305 -5.97 -12.92 13.89
CA ILE A 305 -6.94 -11.82 13.85
C ILE A 305 -8.38 -12.37 13.91
N SER A 306 -8.63 -13.43 13.16
CA SER A 306 -9.92 -14.09 13.08
C SER A 306 -9.75 -15.52 12.58
N ALA A 307 -10.66 -16.40 12.97
CA ALA A 307 -10.63 -17.83 12.64
C ALA A 307 -12.03 -18.35 12.23
N PRO A 308 -12.67 -17.77 11.19
CA PRO A 308 -13.99 -18.20 10.77
C PRO A 308 -13.99 -19.63 10.23
N VAL A 309 -15.13 -20.31 10.38
CA VAL A 309 -15.39 -21.63 9.79
C VAL A 309 -15.77 -21.46 8.33
N ILE A 310 -15.13 -22.21 7.44
CA ILE A 310 -15.48 -22.26 6.01
C ILE A 310 -16.83 -22.99 5.89
N ARG A 311 -17.88 -22.28 5.49
CA ARG A 311 -19.23 -22.85 5.37
C ARG A 311 -19.52 -23.43 3.99
N GLU A 312 -18.96 -22.82 2.96
CA GLU A 312 -19.10 -23.21 1.56
C GLU A 312 -17.84 -22.84 0.79
N PRO A 313 -17.58 -23.45 -0.39
CA PRO A 313 -16.46 -23.07 -1.24
C PRO A 313 -16.54 -21.60 -1.68
N ILE A 314 -15.46 -20.84 -1.47
CA ILE A 314 -15.43 -19.40 -1.77
C ILE A 314 -14.70 -19.17 -3.09
N THR A 315 -15.47 -19.02 -4.17
CA THR A 315 -14.95 -18.85 -5.53
C THR A 315 -14.77 -17.39 -5.96
N GLY A 316 -15.35 -16.45 -5.21
CA GLY A 316 -15.35 -15.02 -5.53
C GLY A 316 -14.03 -14.29 -5.26
N GLY A 317 -13.13 -14.89 -4.46
CA GLY A 317 -11.82 -14.29 -4.16
C GLY A 317 -11.86 -13.05 -3.27
N SER A 318 -12.99 -12.77 -2.63
CA SER A 318 -13.14 -11.69 -1.65
C SER A 318 -13.63 -12.25 -0.32
N GLY A 319 -13.37 -11.50 0.75
CA GLY A 319 -13.78 -11.86 2.10
C GLY A 319 -13.84 -10.66 3.03
N GLN A 320 -14.40 -10.91 4.21
CA GLN A 320 -14.52 -9.92 5.27
C GLN A 320 -13.96 -10.53 6.55
N ILE A 321 -13.21 -9.75 7.30
CA ILE A 321 -12.68 -10.10 8.61
C ILE A 321 -13.52 -9.40 9.65
N ALA A 322 -14.20 -10.20 10.45
CA ALA A 322 -14.92 -9.74 11.63
C ALA A 322 -14.20 -10.20 12.90
N GLY A 323 -14.39 -9.44 13.98
CA GLY A 323 -13.75 -9.70 15.27
C GLY A 323 -14.17 -8.69 16.35
N ASN A 324 -15.39 -8.16 16.26
CA ASN A 324 -15.91 -7.09 17.14
C ASN A 324 -14.96 -5.87 17.18
N PHE A 325 -14.50 -5.43 16.01
CA PHE A 325 -13.52 -4.35 15.91
C PHE A 325 -14.12 -2.99 16.24
N THR A 326 -13.30 -2.11 16.80
CA THR A 326 -13.52 -0.67 16.68
C THR A 326 -13.19 -0.23 15.25
N LEU A 327 -13.62 0.97 14.86
CA LEU A 327 -13.25 1.52 13.54
C LEU A 327 -11.73 1.65 13.40
N GLU A 328 -11.03 2.06 14.45
CA GLU A 328 -9.56 2.14 14.45
C GLU A 328 -8.93 0.77 14.23
N GLU A 329 -9.40 -0.27 14.92
CA GLU A 329 -8.89 -1.64 14.75
C GLU A 329 -9.18 -2.20 13.35
N ALA A 330 -10.37 -1.98 12.80
CA ALA A 330 -10.72 -2.41 11.44
C ALA A 330 -9.82 -1.72 10.40
N ASN A 331 -9.56 -0.42 10.58
CA ASN A 331 -8.60 0.32 9.75
C ASN A 331 -7.19 -0.26 9.87
N SER A 332 -6.71 -0.54 11.09
CA SER A 332 -5.38 -1.14 11.32
C SER A 332 -5.25 -2.52 10.69
N VAL A 333 -6.29 -3.37 10.79
CA VAL A 333 -6.28 -4.70 10.15
C VAL A 333 -6.24 -4.57 8.63
N ALA A 334 -7.08 -3.73 8.04
CA ALA A 334 -7.08 -3.48 6.60
C ALA A 334 -5.74 -2.92 6.11
N MET A 335 -5.15 -1.99 6.86
CA MET A 335 -3.84 -1.43 6.60
C MET A 335 -2.76 -2.51 6.67
N LEU A 336 -2.73 -3.38 7.68
CA LEU A 336 -1.76 -4.47 7.78
C LEU A 336 -1.88 -5.48 6.64
N LEU A 337 -3.10 -5.77 6.18
CA LEU A 337 -3.33 -6.60 5.00
C LEU A 337 -2.74 -5.97 3.74
N ARG A 338 -2.98 -4.67 3.51
CA ARG A 338 -2.35 -3.92 2.41
C ARG A 338 -0.84 -3.90 2.56
N ALA A 339 -0.34 -3.61 3.75
CA ALA A 339 1.08 -3.59 4.08
C ALA A 339 1.78 -4.93 3.76
N GLY A 340 1.07 -6.06 3.93
CA GLY A 340 1.58 -7.38 3.55
C GLY A 340 1.52 -7.69 2.06
N SER A 341 0.63 -7.02 1.30
CA SER A 341 0.60 -7.07 -0.16
C SER A 341 1.56 -6.09 -0.82
N LEU A 342 2.24 -5.23 -0.03
CA LEU A 342 3.19 -4.28 -0.59
C LEU A 342 4.37 -5.05 -1.20
N PRO A 343 4.61 -4.88 -2.51
CA PRO A 343 5.80 -5.40 -3.13
C PRO A 343 6.98 -4.55 -2.66
N GLY A 344 7.93 -5.21 -2.01
CA GLY A 344 9.21 -4.61 -1.67
C GLY A 344 9.35 -4.09 -0.26
N ARG A 345 10.61 -3.95 0.14
CA ARG A 345 11.03 -3.51 1.47
C ARG A 345 11.12 -1.98 1.46
N LEU A 346 10.94 -1.34 2.62
CA LEU A 346 11.40 0.03 2.79
C LEU A 346 12.93 0.05 2.68
N GLY A 347 13.44 0.69 1.64
CA GLY A 347 14.87 0.85 1.41
C GLY A 347 15.41 1.98 2.27
N LEU A 348 16.37 1.70 3.16
CA LEU A 348 17.03 2.76 3.93
C LEU A 348 17.85 3.64 2.98
N VAL A 349 17.53 4.92 2.93
CA VAL A 349 18.26 5.92 2.11
C VAL A 349 19.27 6.67 2.96
N GLU A 350 18.84 7.09 4.14
CA GLU A 350 19.64 7.94 5.02
C GLU A 350 19.33 7.61 6.48
N GLN A 351 20.38 7.54 7.30
CA GLN A 351 20.29 7.43 8.75
C GLN A 351 21.28 8.41 9.37
N GLN A 352 20.78 9.34 10.16
CA GLN A 352 21.59 10.32 10.86
C GLN A 352 21.20 10.38 12.32
N VAL A 353 22.18 10.19 13.21
CA VAL A 353 22.04 10.44 14.64
C VAL A 353 22.44 11.88 14.92
N VAL A 354 21.56 12.63 15.56
CA VAL A 354 21.81 14.00 16.01
C VAL A 354 22.01 13.97 17.51
N GLN A 355 23.19 14.39 17.94
CA GLN A 355 23.50 14.48 19.37
C GLN A 355 22.76 15.69 19.99
N PRO A 356 22.34 15.59 21.26
CA PRO A 356 21.80 16.73 21.98
C PRO A 356 22.82 17.87 22.00
N ALA A 357 22.36 19.12 21.94
CA ALA A 357 23.27 20.24 22.09
C ALA A 357 23.74 20.32 23.55
N THR A 358 25.01 20.01 23.81
CA THR A 358 25.62 20.29 25.12
C THR A 358 25.71 21.81 25.25
N LYS A 359 24.90 22.38 26.15
CA LYS A 359 25.01 23.80 26.47
C LYS A 359 26.39 24.05 27.09
N PRO A 360 27.17 25.04 26.63
CA PRO A 360 28.52 25.32 27.14
C PRO A 360 28.53 25.80 28.58
#